data_AF-M6RI06-F1
#
_entry.id   AF-M6RI06-F1
#
_cell.length_a   1.000
_cell.length_b   1.000
_cell.length_c   1.000
_cell.angle_alpha   90.00
_cell.angle_beta   90.00
_cell.angle_gamma   90.00
#
_symmetry.space_group_name_H-M   'P 1'
#
loop_
_entity.id
_entity.type
_entity.pdbx_description
1 polymer ?
#
loop_
_entity_poly.entity_id
_entity_poly.type
_entity_poly.pdbx_seq_one_letter_code
_entity_poly.pdbx_strand_id
1 'polypeptide(L)'
;IKTELAKLIMDQFSSPSENEEAIQEWKKIHNPKSRAVPDDVKEIKLGEEFFAETPEPLLVWVLSKLSFIPSVSEGRRLIKAGGLYLSEDKITDEKFPIQKGKEYLVRQGKKGKFLKIIS
;
A
#
# COMPACT_ATOMS: atom_id res chain seq x y z
N ILE A 1 25.38 8.97 -9.64
CA ILE A 1 24.95 10.38 -9.84
C ILE A 1 24.38 11.03 -8.56
N LYS A 2 23.12 10.78 -8.12
CA LYS A 2 22.56 11.50 -6.93
C LYS A 2 23.33 11.25 -5.62
N THR A 3 23.74 10.01 -5.37
CA THR A 3 24.44 9.63 -4.13
C THR A 3 25.88 10.14 -4.10
N GLU A 4 26.55 10.24 -5.24
CA GLU A 4 27.93 10.76 -5.34
C GLU A 4 27.96 12.26 -5.11
N LEU A 5 27.01 13.02 -5.68
CA LEU A 5 26.88 14.45 -5.43
C LEU A 5 26.56 14.73 -3.95
N ALA A 6 25.67 13.94 -3.35
CA ALA A 6 25.37 14.05 -1.92
C ALA A 6 26.61 13.79 -1.05
N LYS A 7 27.41 12.75 -1.36
CA LYS A 7 28.67 12.47 -0.66
C LYS A 7 29.65 13.65 -0.75
N LEU A 8 29.80 14.23 -1.95
CA LEU A 8 30.73 15.34 -2.21
C LEU A 8 30.35 16.62 -1.44
N ILE A 9 29.05 16.86 -1.24
CA ILE A 9 28.56 17.95 -0.39
C ILE A 9 28.82 17.64 1.08
N MET A 10 28.52 16.41 1.54
CA MET A 10 28.69 16.03 2.96
C MET A 10 30.16 16.01 3.40
N ASP A 11 31.08 15.62 2.51
CA ASP A 11 32.53 15.61 2.77
C ASP A 11 33.12 17.02 2.98
N GLN A 12 32.38 18.10 2.66
CA GLN A 12 32.78 19.47 2.97
C GLN A 12 32.45 19.90 4.41
N PHE A 13 31.50 19.23 5.07
CA PHE A 13 30.95 19.67 6.37
C PHE A 13 31.19 18.67 7.51
N SER A 14 31.54 17.41 7.21
CA SER A 14 31.69 16.35 8.21
C SER A 14 32.82 15.39 7.85
N SER A 15 33.25 14.59 8.83
CA SER A 15 34.32 13.62 8.66
C SER A 15 33.94 12.56 7.61
N PRO A 16 34.87 12.11 6.75
CA PRO A 16 34.58 11.10 5.73
C PRO A 16 33.99 9.80 6.28
N SER A 17 34.36 9.43 7.52
CA SER A 17 33.85 8.24 8.22
C SER A 17 32.36 8.35 8.56
N GLU A 18 31.90 9.51 9.04
CA GLU A 18 30.49 9.73 9.41
C GLU A 18 29.59 9.77 8.18
N ASN A 19 30.10 10.29 7.06
CA ASN A 19 29.38 10.36 5.80
C ASN A 19 29.16 8.99 5.18
N GLU A 20 30.14 8.09 5.31
CA GLU A 20 30.01 6.72 4.81
C GLU A 20 28.99 5.93 5.62
N GLU A 21 28.96 6.10 6.95
CA GLU A 21 27.92 5.54 7.83
C GLU A 21 26.53 6.07 7.46
N ALA A 22 26.38 7.39 7.30
CA ALA A 22 25.12 8.01 6.91
C ALA A 22 24.60 7.51 5.55
N ILE A 23 25.48 7.29 4.58
CA ILE A 23 25.12 6.71 3.27
C ILE A 23 24.69 5.25 3.42
N GLN A 24 25.34 4.47 4.28
CA GLN A 24 24.97 3.07 4.54
C GLN A 24 23.62 2.97 5.24
N GLU A 25 23.37 3.81 6.25
CA GLU A 25 22.07 3.89 6.91
C GLU A 25 20.96 4.33 5.94
N TRP A 26 21.21 5.37 5.14
CA TRP A 26 20.26 5.83 4.14
C TRP A 26 19.94 4.73 3.13
N LYS A 27 20.97 4.02 2.64
CA LYS A 27 20.80 2.88 1.73
C LYS A 27 20.02 1.75 2.39
N LYS A 28 20.25 1.44 3.67
CA LYS A 28 19.52 0.40 4.40
C LYS A 28 18.02 0.74 4.51
N ILE A 29 17.70 1.98 4.89
CA ILE A 29 16.32 2.47 5.03
C ILE A 29 15.63 2.57 3.66
N HIS A 30 16.35 3.05 2.64
CA HIS A 30 15.77 3.31 1.31
C HIS A 30 15.92 2.13 0.34
N ASN A 31 16.51 1.01 0.79
CA ASN A 31 16.80 -0.15 -0.04
C ASN A 31 15.51 -0.66 -0.68
N PRO A 32 15.39 -0.65 -2.01
CA PRO A 32 14.23 -1.21 -2.69
C PRO A 32 14.12 -2.74 -2.53
N LYS A 33 15.14 -3.45 -2.05
CA LYS A 33 15.06 -4.90 -1.76
C LYS A 33 14.50 -5.25 -0.38
N SER A 34 14.74 -4.41 0.64
CA SER A 34 14.04 -4.49 1.94
C SER A 34 12.60 -3.95 1.87
N ARG A 35 12.13 -3.64 0.65
CA ARG A 35 10.79 -3.19 0.28
C ARG A 35 9.98 -4.34 -0.36
N ALA A 36 10.37 -5.58 -0.09
CA ALA A 36 9.47 -6.71 -0.26
C ALA A 36 8.31 -6.52 0.73
N VAL A 37 7.10 -6.86 0.28
CA VAL A 37 5.83 -6.77 1.02
C VAL A 37 6.06 -6.87 2.53
N PRO A 38 5.68 -5.87 3.35
CA PRO A 38 5.78 -6.02 4.79
C PRO A 38 5.13 -7.35 5.19
N ASP A 39 5.84 -8.22 5.90
CA ASP A 39 5.29 -9.48 6.45
C ASP A 39 3.99 -9.23 7.26
N ASP A 40 3.78 -8.00 7.70
CA ASP A 40 2.61 -7.52 8.41
C ASP A 40 1.50 -7.04 7.44
N VAL A 41 1.06 -7.92 6.54
CA VAL A 41 -0.18 -7.67 5.78
C VAL A 41 -1.34 -7.85 6.75
N LYS A 42 -2.01 -6.75 7.10
CA LYS A 42 -3.18 -6.79 7.98
C LYS A 42 -4.27 -7.64 7.34
N GLU A 43 -4.56 -8.79 7.93
CA GLU A 43 -5.67 -9.65 7.52
C GLU A 43 -6.94 -9.24 8.27
N ILE A 44 -8.04 -9.04 7.54
CA ILE A 44 -9.35 -8.75 8.12
C ILE A 44 -10.35 -9.76 7.55
N LYS A 45 -11.02 -10.49 8.45
CA LYS A 45 -12.17 -11.32 8.13
C LYS A 45 -13.42 -10.47 8.10
N LEU A 46 -14.17 -10.51 7.00
CA LEU A 46 -15.47 -9.85 6.91
C LEU A 46 -16.50 -10.67 7.71
N GLY A 47 -17.23 -9.99 8.58
CA GLY A 47 -18.41 -10.57 9.24
C GLY A 47 -19.56 -10.76 8.26
N GLU A 48 -20.50 -11.63 8.60
CA GLU A 48 -21.71 -11.87 7.78
C GLU A 48 -22.59 -10.61 7.65
N GLU A 49 -22.43 -9.65 8.56
CA GLU A 49 -23.04 -8.31 8.52
C GLU A 49 -22.78 -7.56 7.20
N PHE A 50 -21.63 -7.77 6.55
CA PHE A 50 -21.30 -7.12 5.28
C PHE A 50 -22.10 -7.68 4.10
N PHE A 51 -22.61 -8.91 4.23
CA PHE A 51 -23.38 -9.63 3.21
C PHE A 51 -24.87 -9.68 3.51
N ALA A 52 -25.27 -9.29 4.72
CA ALA A 52 -26.66 -9.33 5.17
C ALA A 52 -27.56 -8.31 4.44
N GLU A 53 -27.05 -7.09 4.18
CA GLU A 53 -27.81 -6.04 3.49
C GLU A 53 -27.72 -6.13 1.97
N THR A 54 -26.61 -6.64 1.44
CA THR A 54 -26.40 -6.79 0.00
C THR A 54 -25.58 -8.04 -0.24
N PRO A 55 -26.08 -9.00 -1.04
CA PRO A 55 -25.38 -10.29 -1.25
C PRO A 55 -24.00 -10.13 -1.90
N GLU A 56 -23.75 -9.01 -2.59
CA GLU A 56 -22.45 -8.67 -3.20
C GLU A 56 -22.07 -7.20 -2.91
N PRO A 57 -21.50 -6.89 -1.73
CA PRO A 57 -21.14 -5.52 -1.38
C PRO A 57 -19.98 -5.01 -2.25
N LEU A 58 -19.98 -3.71 -2.56
CA LEU A 58 -18.91 -3.10 -3.35
C LEU A 58 -17.60 -3.04 -2.56
N LEU A 59 -16.49 -3.41 -3.21
CA LEU A 59 -15.15 -3.39 -2.61
C LEU A 59 -14.80 -2.03 -2.00
N VAL A 60 -15.12 -0.94 -2.71
CA VAL A 60 -14.85 0.43 -2.23
C VAL A 60 -15.62 0.75 -0.94
N TRP A 61 -16.86 0.25 -0.82
CA TRP A 61 -17.65 0.45 0.39
C TRP A 61 -17.07 -0.33 1.57
N VAL A 62 -16.70 -1.59 1.34
CA VAL A 62 -16.04 -2.44 2.34
C VAL A 62 -14.73 -1.80 2.83
N LEU A 63 -13.88 -1.35 1.91
CA LEU A 63 -12.61 -0.68 2.25
C LEU A 63 -12.83 0.58 3.09
N SER A 64 -13.90 1.34 2.81
CA SER A 64 -14.26 2.52 3.59
C SER A 64 -14.72 2.16 5.00
N LYS A 65 -15.50 1.09 5.15
CA LYS A 65 -15.95 0.59 6.45
C LYS A 65 -14.80 0.07 7.30
N LEU A 66 -13.81 -0.57 6.66
CA LEU A 66 -12.58 -1.03 7.30
C LEU A 66 -11.59 0.12 7.63
N SER A 67 -11.97 1.38 7.38
CA SER A 67 -11.10 2.56 7.53
C SER A 67 -9.76 2.44 6.77
N PHE A 68 -9.72 1.61 5.72
CA PHE A 68 -8.54 1.45 4.87
C PHE A 68 -8.41 2.61 3.89
N ILE A 69 -9.55 3.11 3.42
CA ILE A 69 -9.70 4.37 2.70
C ILE A 69 -10.56 5.32 3.53
N PRO A 70 -10.36 6.65 3.40
CA PRO A 70 -11.08 7.62 4.23
C PRO A 70 -12.57 7.73 3.88
N SER A 71 -12.94 7.47 2.62
CA SER A 71 -14.34 7.47 2.19
C SER A 71 -14.52 6.71 0.87
N VAL A 72 -15.77 6.38 0.55
CA VAL A 72 -16.14 5.74 -0.73
C VAL A 72 -15.80 6.61 -1.93
N SER A 73 -16.02 7.93 -1.84
CA SER A 73 -15.70 8.86 -2.93
C SER A 73 -14.20 8.96 -3.16
N GLU A 74 -13.39 8.90 -2.10
CA GLU A 74 -11.94 8.88 -2.22
C GLU A 74 -11.44 7.56 -2.82
N GLY A 75 -12.03 6.43 -2.46
CA GLY A 75 -11.72 5.15 -3.09
C GLY A 75 -11.97 5.15 -4.60
N ARG A 76 -13.08 5.73 -5.05
CA ARG A 76 -13.36 5.89 -6.49
C ARG A 76 -12.34 6.77 -7.18
N ARG A 77 -11.90 7.87 -6.55
CA ARG A 77 -10.82 8.72 -7.06
C ARG A 77 -9.51 7.96 -7.19
N LEU A 78 -9.17 7.14 -6.19
CA LEU A 78 -7.97 6.30 -6.21
C LEU A 78 -8.01 5.26 -7.33
N ILE A 79 -9.17 4.64 -7.57
CA ILE A 79 -9.38 3.71 -8.70
C ILE A 79 -9.16 4.44 -10.04
N LYS A 80 -9.80 5.59 -10.25
CA LYS A 80 -9.62 6.40 -11.48
C LYS A 80 -8.17 6.85 -11.69
N ALA A 81 -7.46 7.16 -10.61
CA ALA A 81 -6.05 7.55 -10.65
C ALA A 81 -5.09 6.36 -10.81
N GLY A 82 -5.57 5.10 -10.84
CA GLY A 82 -4.74 3.91 -10.90
C GLY A 82 -3.92 3.67 -9.61
N GLY A 83 -4.43 4.18 -8.49
CA GLY A 83 -3.84 4.11 -7.16
C GLY A 83 -4.36 2.95 -6.31
N LEU A 84 -5.18 2.04 -6.83
CA LEU A 84 -5.66 0.87 -6.11
C LEU A 84 -5.39 -0.40 -6.92
N TYR A 85 -4.90 -1.44 -6.23
CA TYR A 85 -4.52 -2.72 -6.83
C TYR A 85 -5.22 -3.86 -6.09
N LEU A 86 -5.59 -4.91 -6.82
CA LEU A 86 -6.14 -6.16 -6.32
C LEU A 86 -5.27 -7.31 -6.84
N SER A 87 -4.67 -8.09 -5.93
CA SER A 87 -3.85 -9.27 -6.28
C SER A 87 -2.83 -8.98 -7.40
N GLU A 88 -2.17 -7.82 -7.31
CA GLU A 88 -1.20 -7.23 -8.26
C GLU A 88 -1.77 -6.45 -9.44
N ASP A 89 -3.01 -6.70 -9.85
CA ASP A 89 -3.64 -5.98 -10.96
C ASP A 89 -4.22 -4.62 -10.54
N LYS A 90 -4.20 -3.65 -11.45
CA LYS A 90 -4.85 -2.35 -11.22
C LYS A 90 -6.35 -2.51 -11.28
N ILE A 91 -7.04 -2.02 -10.25
CA ILE A 91 -8.50 -1.96 -10.27
C ILE A 91 -8.90 -0.78 -11.15
N THR A 92 -9.69 -1.07 -12.19
CA THR A 92 -10.30 -0.04 -13.06
C THR A 92 -11.80 0.08 -12.84
N ASP A 93 -12.43 -0.94 -12.24
CA ASP A 93 -13.86 -0.97 -11.98
C ASP A 93 -14.19 -0.39 -10.59
N GLU A 94 -14.87 0.76 -10.57
CA GLU A 94 -15.35 1.41 -9.36
C GLU A 94 -16.47 0.63 -8.64
N LYS A 95 -17.14 -0.27 -9.36
CA LYS A 95 -18.26 -1.07 -8.87
C LYS A 95 -17.89 -2.54 -8.66
N PHE A 96 -16.60 -2.84 -8.50
CA PHE A 96 -16.14 -4.20 -8.26
C PHE A 96 -16.85 -4.81 -7.03
N PRO A 97 -17.63 -5.90 -7.19
CA PRO A 97 -18.30 -6.58 -6.08
C PRO A 97 -17.37 -7.54 -5.35
N ILE A 98 -17.57 -7.69 -4.04
CA ILE A 98 -16.94 -8.75 -3.23
C ILE A 98 -17.90 -9.93 -3.12
N GLN A 99 -17.38 -11.13 -3.34
CA GLN A 99 -18.10 -12.40 -3.14
C GLN A 99 -17.67 -13.10 -1.86
N LYS A 100 -18.64 -13.69 -1.16
CA LYS A 100 -18.44 -14.50 0.06
C LYS A 100 -17.53 -15.70 -0.19
N GLY A 101 -16.66 -16.02 0.75
CA GLY A 101 -15.73 -17.16 0.65
C GLY A 101 -14.51 -16.94 -0.24
N LYS A 102 -14.25 -15.70 -0.68
CA LYS A 102 -13.07 -15.34 -1.48
C LYS A 102 -12.11 -14.45 -0.72
N GLU A 103 -10.83 -14.56 -1.07
CA GLU A 103 -9.77 -13.71 -0.54
C GLU A 103 -9.40 -12.62 -1.53
N TYR A 104 -9.24 -11.39 -1.03
CA TYR A 104 -8.89 -10.22 -1.83
C TYR A 104 -7.69 -9.52 -1.21
N LEU A 105 -6.57 -9.47 -1.93
CA LEU A 105 -5.39 -8.73 -1.50
C LEU A 105 -5.43 -7.33 -2.12
N VAL A 106 -5.78 -6.33 -1.32
CA VAL A 106 -5.87 -4.95 -1.75
C VAL A 106 -4.59 -4.20 -1.39
N ARG A 107 -4.08 -3.42 -2.34
CA ARG A 107 -2.94 -2.52 -2.13
C ARG A 107 -3.25 -1.11 -2.58
N GLN A 108 -2.99 -0.14 -1.71
CA GLN A 108 -3.09 1.27 -2.03
C GLN A 108 -1.75 1.77 -2.58
N GLY A 109 -1.71 2.17 -3.85
CA GLY A 109 -0.53 2.71 -4.54
C GLY A 109 0.57 1.68 -4.82
N LYS A 110 1.69 2.13 -5.39
CA LYS A 110 2.82 1.24 -5.76
C LYS A 110 3.66 0.79 -4.54
N LYS A 111 3.63 1.55 -3.44
CA LYS A 111 4.41 1.31 -2.21
C LYS A 111 3.60 1.56 -0.93
N GLY A 112 2.27 1.61 -1.02
CA GLY A 112 1.43 1.95 0.13
C GLY A 112 0.98 0.73 0.90
N LYS A 113 -0.15 0.89 1.60
CA LYS A 113 -0.67 -0.08 2.56
C LYS A 113 -1.21 -1.31 1.85
N PHE A 114 -1.07 -2.46 2.50
CA PHE A 114 -1.65 -3.73 2.08
C PHE A 114 -2.76 -4.10 3.05
N LEU A 115 -3.82 -4.71 2.52
CA LEU A 115 -4.91 -5.26 3.30
C LEU A 115 -5.34 -6.56 2.63
N LYS A 116 -5.34 -7.64 3.39
CA LYS A 116 -5.94 -8.90 2.95
C LYS A 116 -7.34 -9.01 3.53
N ILE A 117 -8.33 -9.12 2.68
CA ILE A 117 -9.72 -9.29 3.04
C ILE A 117 -10.07 -10.76 2.83
N ILE A 118 -10.57 -11.40 3.88
CA ILE A 118 -11.09 -12.78 3.82
C ILE A 118 -12.59 -12.68 3.97
N SER A 119 -13.31 -12.98 2.90
CA SER A 119 -14.76 -12.88 2.79
C SER A 119 -15.47 -14.20 3.08
#